data_AF-A0A523I7B2-F1
#
_entry.id   AF-A0A523I7B2-F1
#
_cell.length_a   1.000
_cell.length_b   1.000
_cell.length_c   1.000
_cell.angle_alpha   90.00
_cell.angle_beta   90.00
_cell.angle_gamma   90.00
#
_symmetry.space_group_name_H-M   'P 1'
#
loop_
_entity.id
_entity.type
_entity.pdbx_description
1 polymer ?
#
loop_
_entity_poly.entity_id
_entity_poly.type
_entity_poly.pdbx_seq_one_letter_code
_entity_poly.pdbx_strand_id
1 'polypeptide(L)'
;MKKLTHILISTLVFVLFSTVSAQTPRVFWIKAFSPGSSDLNDPQVDKAALAMLDELMQDLKIEVTFLGAADNKSWKMKGEYVHKDISEAWNDAKSLSRARALRARYGRGNVGITHESIAGVKVIWTKNENYITKLNQLEKENEHLRHEISEVKSDLKDLAHEAGTNGKNGHTTSESNLNVSLQAGLWTWQTGSNGGILSPYLASSITIRNASFHIRGGVTPWHASTRQGNKSESFIYFGARYLKSDNFGFTLGVYRGWEFFTTTDDWLFKTTGISAGVVINKGIIELNPALTFANLSSLDYESKWRFGVTLGVGLNIKNILSK
;
A
#
# COMPACT_ATOMS: atom_id res chain seq x y z
N MET A 1 25.05 -30.41 -7.26
CA MET A 1 25.34 -29.05 -6.75
C MET A 1 25.18 -27.93 -7.79
N LYS A 2 25.39 -28.15 -9.10
CA LYS A 2 25.35 -27.08 -10.13
C LYS A 2 23.95 -26.46 -10.41
N LYS A 3 22.85 -27.24 -10.28
CA LYS A 3 21.48 -26.76 -10.59
C LYS A 3 20.94 -25.73 -9.58
N LEU A 4 21.30 -25.84 -8.29
CA LEU A 4 20.84 -24.92 -7.26
C LEU A 4 21.46 -23.53 -7.41
N THR A 5 22.74 -23.49 -7.82
CA THR A 5 23.47 -22.25 -8.08
C THR A 5 22.89 -21.50 -9.27
N HIS A 6 22.44 -22.21 -10.31
CA HIS A 6 21.82 -21.58 -11.48
C HIS A 6 20.47 -20.97 -11.13
N ILE A 7 19.64 -21.66 -10.35
CA ILE A 7 18.36 -21.11 -9.87
C ILE A 7 18.63 -19.87 -9.01
N LEU A 8 19.59 -19.92 -8.09
CA LEU A 8 19.91 -18.79 -7.22
C LEU A 8 20.38 -17.56 -8.01
N ILE A 9 21.22 -17.76 -9.04
CA ILE A 9 21.69 -16.70 -9.93
C ILE A 9 20.53 -16.15 -10.77
N SER A 10 19.66 -17.01 -11.31
CA SER A 10 18.47 -16.58 -12.05
C SER A 10 17.53 -15.75 -11.18
N THR A 11 17.30 -16.15 -9.92
CA THR A 11 16.46 -15.40 -8.98
C THR A 11 17.13 -14.07 -8.58
N LEU A 12 18.45 -14.06 -8.37
CA LEU A 12 19.20 -12.84 -8.06
C LEU A 12 19.19 -11.86 -9.23
N VAL A 13 19.36 -12.36 -10.46
CA VAL A 13 19.28 -11.56 -11.70
C VAL A 13 17.85 -11.05 -11.92
N PHE A 14 16.81 -11.84 -11.65
CA PHE A 14 15.41 -11.40 -11.73
C PHE A 14 15.07 -10.32 -10.68
N VAL A 15 15.59 -10.43 -9.45
CA VAL A 15 15.44 -9.43 -8.39
C VAL A 15 16.24 -8.14 -8.70
N LEU A 16 17.41 -8.26 -9.32
CA LEU A 16 18.23 -7.11 -9.72
C LEU A 16 17.66 -6.38 -10.95
N PHE A 17 17.08 -7.10 -11.92
CA PHE A 17 16.43 -6.48 -13.08
C PHE A 17 15.04 -5.91 -12.76
N SER A 18 14.29 -6.49 -11.82
CA SER A 18 12.99 -5.95 -11.39
C SER A 18 13.10 -4.70 -10.50
N THR A 19 14.31 -4.33 -10.06
CA THR A 19 14.56 -3.12 -9.26
C THR A 19 15.11 -1.94 -10.06
N VAL A 20 15.39 -2.11 -11.36
CA VAL A 20 15.89 -1.04 -12.24
C VAL A 20 14.88 -0.73 -13.33
N SER A 21 13.72 -0.20 -12.92
CA SER A 21 12.84 0.62 -13.77
C SER A 21 12.04 1.63 -12.96
N ALA A 22 12.52 2.01 -11.77
CA ALA A 22 11.92 3.12 -11.04
C ALA A 22 12.30 4.43 -11.75
N GLN A 23 11.49 4.83 -12.73
CA GLN A 23 11.61 6.15 -13.32
C GLN A 23 11.56 7.20 -12.21
N THR A 24 12.58 8.05 -12.16
CA THR A 24 12.64 9.14 -11.19
C THR A 24 11.45 10.07 -11.46
N PRO A 25 10.54 10.28 -10.49
CA PRO A 25 9.44 11.20 -10.66
C PRO A 25 9.98 12.59 -11.01
N ARG A 26 9.50 13.16 -12.10
CA ARG A 26 9.88 14.51 -12.50
C ARG A 26 8.93 15.50 -11.83
N VAL A 27 9.49 16.61 -11.37
CA VAL A 27 8.78 17.58 -10.52
C VAL A 27 8.97 18.98 -11.07
N PHE A 28 7.88 19.73 -11.16
CA PHE A 28 7.93 21.17 -11.41
C PHE A 28 6.83 21.89 -10.62
N TRP A 29 6.91 23.22 -10.56
CA TRP A 29 6.01 24.05 -9.80
C TRP A 29 5.21 24.96 -10.71
N ILE A 30 3.90 25.07 -10.44
CA ILE A 30 3.06 26.14 -10.95
C ILE A 30 2.91 27.14 -9.80
N LYS A 31 3.65 28.25 -9.88
CA LYS A 31 3.73 29.25 -8.82
C LYS A 31 2.71 30.38 -9.04
N ALA A 32 2.49 31.14 -7.97
CA ALA A 32 1.86 32.46 -7.97
C ALA A 32 0.34 32.47 -8.26
N PHE A 33 -0.43 31.93 -7.34
CA PHE A 33 -1.84 32.33 -7.19
C PHE A 33 -1.91 33.57 -6.30
N SER A 34 -2.81 34.52 -6.60
CA SER A 34 -3.14 35.58 -5.65
C SER A 34 -3.50 34.96 -4.30
N PRO A 35 -3.20 35.61 -3.16
CA PRO A 35 -3.50 35.07 -1.83
C PRO A 35 -4.98 34.67 -1.73
N GLY A 36 -5.25 33.40 -1.41
CA GLY A 36 -6.60 32.85 -1.32
C GLY A 36 -7.29 32.51 -2.66
N SER A 37 -6.65 32.74 -3.82
CA SER A 37 -7.16 32.34 -5.12
C SER A 37 -6.81 30.88 -5.45
N SER A 38 -7.74 30.18 -6.08
CA SER A 38 -7.56 28.91 -6.78
C SER A 38 -7.97 29.00 -8.26
N ASP A 39 -8.20 30.22 -8.76
CA ASP A 39 -8.53 30.47 -10.15
C ASP A 39 -7.28 30.28 -11.03
N LEU A 40 -7.41 29.40 -12.03
CA LEU A 40 -6.35 29.13 -13.00
C LEU A 40 -6.19 30.24 -14.04
N ASN A 41 -7.14 31.17 -14.11
CA ASN A 41 -7.07 32.36 -14.96
C ASN A 41 -6.47 33.58 -14.25
N ASP A 42 -6.03 33.41 -13.00
CA ASP A 42 -5.39 34.48 -12.24
C ASP A 42 -4.15 34.99 -13.01
N PRO A 43 -4.05 36.31 -13.27
CA PRO A 43 -2.96 36.88 -14.06
C PRO A 43 -1.57 36.69 -13.43
N GLN A 44 -1.49 36.35 -12.14
CA GLN A 44 -0.23 36.05 -11.46
C GLN A 44 0.26 34.62 -11.70
N VAL A 45 -0.58 33.71 -12.19
CA VAL A 45 -0.23 32.29 -12.38
C VAL A 45 0.88 32.15 -13.41
N ASP A 46 1.86 31.29 -13.10
CA ASP A 46 2.94 30.93 -14.01
C ASP A 46 2.38 30.22 -15.27
N LYS A 47 2.10 31.03 -16.30
CA LYS A 47 1.55 30.55 -17.57
C LYS A 47 2.49 29.62 -18.33
N ALA A 48 3.80 29.75 -18.14
CA ALA A 48 4.77 28.87 -18.78
C ALA A 48 4.74 27.47 -18.16
N ALA A 49 4.67 27.38 -16.83
CA ALA A 49 4.51 26.11 -16.12
C ALA A 49 3.13 25.47 -16.40
N LEU A 50 2.07 26.28 -16.55
CA LEU A 50 0.74 25.80 -16.91
C LEU A 50 0.68 25.27 -18.34
N ALA A 51 1.33 25.94 -19.30
CA ALA A 51 1.45 25.46 -20.68
C ALA A 51 2.27 24.16 -20.79
N MET A 52 3.34 24.04 -20.01
CA MET A 52 4.10 22.79 -19.89
C MET A 52 3.25 21.65 -19.33
N LEU A 53 2.39 21.94 -18.34
CA LEU A 53 1.42 20.97 -17.84
C LEU A 53 0.37 20.61 -18.92
N ASP A 54 -0.12 21.59 -19.68
CA ASP A 54 -1.07 21.33 -20.76
C ASP A 54 -0.50 20.35 -21.80
N GLU A 55 0.75 20.55 -22.23
CA GLU A 55 1.44 19.64 -23.16
C GLU A 55 1.65 18.25 -22.55
N LEU A 56 2.07 18.19 -21.28
CA LEU A 56 2.29 16.94 -20.54
C LEU A 56 0.98 16.14 -20.38
N MET A 57 -0.14 16.83 -20.18
CA MET A 57 -1.46 16.23 -20.01
C MET A 57 -2.08 15.75 -21.33
N GLN A 58 -1.46 15.99 -22.48
CA GLN A 58 -1.86 15.37 -23.75
C GLN A 58 -1.42 13.89 -23.83
N ASP A 59 -0.36 13.49 -23.12
CA ASP A 59 0.07 12.09 -23.07
C ASP A 59 -0.71 11.32 -21.97
N LEU A 60 -1.59 10.43 -22.39
CA LEU A 60 -2.40 9.59 -21.49
C LEU A 60 -1.56 8.58 -20.68
N LYS A 61 -0.32 8.31 -21.12
CA LYS A 61 0.61 7.43 -20.38
C LYS A 61 1.23 8.13 -19.18
N ILE A 62 1.03 9.44 -19.02
CA ILE A 62 1.59 10.19 -17.91
C ILE A 62 0.62 10.19 -16.73
N GLU A 63 1.10 9.73 -15.59
CA GLU A 63 0.42 9.85 -14.30
C GLU A 63 0.92 11.11 -13.60
N VAL A 64 -0.02 11.90 -13.09
CA VAL A 64 0.28 13.19 -12.46
C VAL A 64 -0.35 13.26 -11.07
N THR A 65 0.40 13.82 -10.13
CA THR A 65 -0.06 14.19 -8.79
C THR A 65 0.11 15.69 -8.59
N PHE A 66 -0.97 16.36 -8.22
CA PHE A 66 -1.02 17.77 -7.87
C PHE A 66 -0.97 17.92 -6.35
N LEU A 67 0.08 18.53 -5.82
CA LEU A 67 0.19 18.84 -4.39
C LEU A 67 0.10 20.34 -4.20
N GLY A 68 -1.03 20.80 -3.64
CA GLY A 68 -1.24 22.21 -3.38
C GLY A 68 -0.47 22.68 -2.16
N ALA A 69 0.08 23.88 -2.23
CA ALA A 69 0.89 24.48 -1.19
C ALA A 69 0.31 25.83 -0.75
N ALA A 70 0.40 26.12 0.55
CA ALA A 70 -0.11 27.36 1.15
C ALA A 70 0.92 28.48 1.10
N ASP A 71 0.45 29.72 1.10
CA ASP A 71 1.28 30.89 1.42
C ASP A 71 1.54 30.93 2.93
N ASN A 72 2.79 31.16 3.36
CA ASN A 72 3.23 31.27 4.76
C ASN A 72 2.61 32.47 5.53
N LYS A 73 1.51 33.06 5.06
CA LYS A 73 0.89 34.22 5.71
C LYS A 73 -0.05 33.74 6.82
N SER A 74 0.20 34.21 8.04
CA SER A 74 -0.70 34.03 9.18
C SER A 74 -2.02 34.78 8.92
N TRP A 75 -3.14 34.05 8.96
CA TRP A 75 -4.43 34.60 8.55
C TRP A 75 -5.11 35.37 9.68
N LYS A 76 -5.81 36.45 9.30
CA LYS A 76 -6.71 37.21 10.16
C LYS A 76 -8.14 37.10 9.65
N MET A 77 -9.09 36.79 10.53
CA MET A 77 -10.53 36.85 10.22
C MET A 77 -11.10 38.09 10.92
N LYS A 78 -11.70 39.02 10.17
CA LYS A 78 -12.16 40.33 10.69
C LYS A 78 -11.07 41.14 11.43
N GLY A 79 -9.80 40.97 11.05
CA GLY A 79 -8.68 41.67 11.67
C GLY A 79 -8.08 40.96 12.91
N GLU A 80 -8.71 39.89 13.40
CA GLU A 80 -8.23 39.11 14.54
C GLU A 80 -7.54 37.83 14.10
N TYR A 81 -6.49 37.42 14.83
CA TYR A 81 -5.79 36.16 14.59
C TYR A 81 -6.71 35.00 14.95
N VAL A 82 -6.94 34.10 13.99
CA VAL A 82 -7.75 32.90 14.22
C VAL A 82 -6.94 31.91 15.06
N HIS A 83 -7.61 31.10 15.88
CA HIS A 83 -6.97 29.99 16.61
C HIS A 83 -6.11 29.16 15.65
N LYS A 84 -4.91 28.76 16.08
CA LYS A 84 -3.88 28.15 15.24
C LYS A 84 -4.40 26.96 14.42
N ASP A 85 -5.15 26.07 15.06
CA ASP A 85 -5.68 24.86 14.44
C ASP A 85 -6.76 25.15 13.36
N ILE A 86 -7.54 26.21 13.55
CA ILE A 86 -8.53 26.66 12.56
C ILE A 86 -7.81 27.31 11.36
N SER A 87 -6.73 28.04 11.62
CA SER A 87 -5.88 28.58 10.55
C SER A 87 -5.20 27.48 9.73
N GLU A 88 -4.83 26.36 10.35
CA GLU A 88 -4.16 25.23 9.70
C GLU A 88 -5.13 24.43 8.82
N ALA A 89 -6.29 24.01 9.35
CA ALA A 89 -7.32 23.31 8.58
C ALA A 89 -7.82 24.15 7.38
N TRP A 90 -7.89 25.47 7.55
CA TRP A 90 -8.28 26.38 6.48
C TRP A 90 -7.20 26.53 5.40
N ASN A 91 -5.93 26.51 5.79
CA ASN A 91 -4.80 26.50 4.87
C ASN A 91 -4.76 25.20 4.05
N ASP A 92 -5.01 24.06 4.68
CA ASP A 92 -5.08 22.77 4.00
C ASP A 92 -6.23 22.72 3.00
N ALA A 93 -7.42 23.22 3.38
CA ALA A 93 -8.56 23.31 2.47
C ALA A 93 -8.27 24.16 1.22
N LYS A 94 -7.53 25.27 1.38
CA LYS A 94 -7.11 26.15 0.26
C LYS A 94 -6.03 25.52 -0.62
N SER A 95 -5.01 24.94 0.00
CA SER A 95 -3.98 24.17 -0.70
C SER A 95 -4.63 23.09 -1.55
N LEU A 96 -5.55 22.34 -0.95
CA LEU A 96 -6.31 21.31 -1.64
C LEU A 96 -7.20 21.87 -2.75
N SER A 97 -7.80 23.06 -2.56
CA SER A 97 -8.60 23.73 -3.59
C SER A 97 -7.82 24.00 -4.87
N ARG A 98 -6.57 24.47 -4.77
CA ARG A 98 -5.69 24.72 -5.94
C ARG A 98 -5.35 23.44 -6.69
N ALA A 99 -5.01 22.38 -5.96
CA ALA A 99 -4.73 21.07 -6.56
C ALA A 99 -6.00 20.45 -7.18
N ARG A 100 -7.18 20.65 -6.56
CA ARG A 100 -8.48 20.23 -7.12
C ARG A 100 -8.86 20.99 -8.38
N ALA A 101 -8.55 22.29 -8.47
CA ALA A 101 -8.80 23.09 -9.66
C ALA A 101 -8.04 22.53 -10.88
N LEU A 102 -6.77 22.13 -10.69
CA LEU A 102 -6.01 21.47 -11.75
C LEU A 102 -6.58 20.10 -12.13
N ARG A 103 -6.95 19.26 -11.15
CA ARG A 103 -7.64 17.98 -11.45
C ARG A 103 -8.95 18.20 -12.21
N ALA A 104 -9.73 19.21 -11.84
CA ALA A 104 -11.01 19.53 -12.49
C ALA A 104 -10.80 19.97 -13.95
N ARG A 105 -9.76 20.75 -14.24
CA ARG A 105 -9.41 21.18 -15.62
C ARG A 105 -9.09 20.00 -16.55
N TYR A 106 -8.35 19.00 -16.07
CA TYR A 106 -7.88 17.90 -16.91
C TYR A 106 -8.69 16.59 -16.77
N GLY A 107 -9.63 16.51 -15.83
CA GLY A 107 -10.42 15.32 -15.55
C GLY A 107 -9.63 14.13 -14.99
N ARG A 108 -8.32 14.27 -14.74
CA ARG A 108 -7.41 13.20 -14.31
C ARG A 108 -6.27 13.73 -13.43
N GLY A 109 -5.62 12.84 -12.69
CA GLY A 109 -4.52 13.15 -11.77
C GLY A 109 -4.92 13.08 -10.29
N ASN A 110 -3.97 12.71 -9.44
CA ASN A 110 -4.14 12.63 -8.00
C ASN A 110 -3.99 14.01 -7.36
N VAL A 111 -4.61 14.20 -6.20
CA VAL A 111 -4.64 15.49 -5.50
C VAL A 111 -4.19 15.28 -4.06
N GLY A 112 -3.31 16.15 -3.58
CA GLY A 112 -2.92 16.21 -2.19
C GLY A 112 -2.51 17.62 -1.78
N ILE A 113 -1.98 17.73 -0.58
CA ILE A 113 -1.38 18.95 -0.03
C ILE A 113 0.12 18.74 0.15
N THR A 114 0.88 19.83 0.17
CA THR A 114 2.28 19.86 0.58
C THR A 114 2.50 21.05 1.50
N HIS A 115 3.32 20.85 2.54
CA HIS A 115 3.65 21.86 3.54
C HIS A 115 4.89 22.69 3.14
N GLU A 116 5.32 22.61 1.88
CA GLU A 116 6.38 23.46 1.35
C GLU A 116 5.93 24.94 1.32
N SER A 117 6.82 25.84 1.74
CA SER A 117 6.56 27.27 1.88
C SER A 117 6.54 28.04 0.54
N ILE A 118 5.78 27.54 -0.44
CA ILE A 118 5.67 28.10 -1.79
C ILE A 118 4.18 28.23 -2.11
N ALA A 119 3.71 29.44 -2.41
CA ALA A 119 2.33 29.63 -2.87
C ALA A 119 2.16 29.07 -4.31
N GLY A 120 1.58 27.88 -4.44
CA GLY A 120 1.47 27.23 -5.75
C GLY A 120 0.97 25.80 -5.69
N VAL A 121 1.12 25.09 -6.80
CA VAL A 121 0.92 23.64 -6.89
C VAL A 121 2.19 22.98 -7.38
N LYS A 122 2.68 22.00 -6.62
CA LYS A 122 3.75 21.11 -7.03
C LYS A 122 3.15 20.01 -7.90
N VAL A 123 3.64 19.89 -9.13
CA VAL A 123 3.26 18.86 -10.07
C VAL A 123 4.32 17.78 -10.04
N ILE A 124 3.94 16.57 -9.67
CA ILE A 124 4.78 15.38 -9.74
C ILE A 124 4.23 14.51 -10.86
N TRP A 125 5.08 14.10 -11.81
CA TRP A 125 4.65 13.25 -12.90
C TRP A 125 5.61 12.10 -13.17
N THR A 126 5.05 11.01 -13.68
CA THR A 126 5.78 9.81 -14.08
C THR A 126 5.18 9.23 -15.35
N LYS A 127 5.99 8.60 -16.20
CA LYS A 127 5.51 7.98 -17.43
C LYS A 127 5.21 6.51 -17.14
N ASN A 128 3.95 6.16 -17.16
CA ASN A 128 3.50 4.77 -17.06
C ASN A 128 3.63 4.09 -18.43
N GLU A 129 4.80 3.50 -18.69
CA GLU A 129 5.08 2.80 -19.95
C GLU A 129 4.18 1.57 -20.18
N ASN A 130 3.55 1.04 -19.13
CA ASN A 130 2.68 -0.13 -19.18
C ASN A 130 1.17 0.21 -19.25
N TYR A 131 0.82 1.48 -19.49
CA TYR A 131 -0.59 1.92 -19.50
C TYR A 131 -1.45 1.16 -20.52
N ILE A 132 -0.94 0.93 -21.74
CA ILE A 132 -1.66 0.18 -22.80
C ILE A 132 -1.82 -1.30 -22.41
N THR A 133 -0.78 -1.91 -21.84
CA THR A 133 -0.82 -3.31 -21.40
C THR A 133 -1.83 -3.50 -20.26
N LYS A 134 -1.90 -2.53 -19.33
CA LYS A 134 -2.85 -2.54 -18.20
C LYS A 134 -4.29 -2.27 -18.65
N LEU A 135 -4.51 -1.39 -19.64
CA LEU A 135 -5.82 -1.18 -20.28
C LEU A 135 -6.31 -2.45 -20.98
N ASN A 136 -5.47 -3.08 -21.79
CA ASN A 136 -5.82 -4.34 -22.47
C ASN A 136 -6.09 -5.48 -21.49
N GLN A 137 -5.40 -5.49 -20.35
CA GLN A 137 -5.62 -6.47 -19.29
C GLN A 137 -6.93 -6.20 -18.55
N LEU A 138 -7.25 -4.94 -18.24
CA LEU A 138 -8.51 -4.54 -17.62
C LEU A 138 -9.71 -4.75 -18.54
N GLU A 139 -9.57 -4.56 -19.86
CA GLU A 139 -10.62 -4.90 -20.84
C GLU A 139 -10.87 -6.41 -20.88
N LYS A 140 -9.81 -7.24 -20.90
CA LYS A 140 -9.94 -8.70 -20.82
C LYS A 140 -10.57 -9.17 -19.50
N GLU A 141 -10.22 -8.56 -18.38
CA GLU A 141 -10.87 -8.82 -17.09
C GLU A 141 -12.34 -8.38 -17.10
N ASN A 142 -12.69 -7.28 -17.76
CA ASN A 142 -14.08 -6.84 -17.89
C ASN A 142 -14.92 -7.77 -18.78
N GLU A 143 -14.35 -8.25 -19.89
CA GLU A 143 -14.98 -9.27 -20.76
C GLU A 143 -15.18 -10.59 -20.01
N HIS A 144 -14.19 -11.01 -19.23
CA HIS A 144 -14.28 -12.20 -18.38
C HIS A 144 -15.38 -12.05 -17.32
N LEU A 145 -15.41 -10.93 -16.59
CA LEU A 145 -16.44 -10.67 -15.59
C LEU A 145 -17.83 -10.56 -16.21
N ARG A 146 -17.97 -10.01 -17.42
CA ARG A 146 -19.24 -10.01 -18.15
C ARG A 146 -19.68 -11.42 -18.53
N HIS A 147 -18.74 -12.29 -18.90
CA HIS A 147 -19.01 -13.70 -19.15
C HIS A 147 -19.46 -14.42 -17.88
N GLU A 148 -18.71 -14.29 -16.77
CA GLU A 148 -19.08 -14.89 -15.48
C GLU A 148 -20.43 -14.39 -14.96
N ILE A 149 -20.75 -13.09 -15.13
CA ILE A 149 -22.07 -12.56 -14.76
C ILE A 149 -23.17 -13.14 -15.67
N SER A 150 -22.88 -13.40 -16.95
CA SER A 150 -23.83 -14.04 -17.85
C SER A 150 -24.09 -15.51 -17.49
N GLU A 151 -23.06 -16.19 -17.01
CA GLU A 151 -23.09 -17.59 -16.55
C GLU A 151 -23.82 -17.71 -15.21
N VAL A 152 -23.54 -16.82 -14.24
CA VAL A 152 -24.31 -16.72 -12.99
C VAL A 152 -25.78 -16.39 -13.24
N LYS A 153 -26.08 -15.62 -14.30
CA LYS A 153 -27.45 -15.27 -14.68
C LYS A 153 -28.18 -16.42 -15.40
N SER A 154 -27.48 -17.29 -16.13
CA SER A 154 -28.05 -18.56 -16.61
C SER A 154 -28.28 -19.52 -15.44
N ASP A 155 -27.29 -19.67 -14.56
CA ASP A 155 -27.37 -20.57 -13.40
C ASP A 155 -28.50 -20.16 -12.43
N LEU A 156 -28.74 -18.86 -12.26
CA LEU A 156 -29.88 -18.34 -11.48
C LEU A 156 -31.24 -18.58 -12.16
N LYS A 157 -31.29 -18.61 -13.50
CA LYS A 157 -32.50 -18.97 -14.25
C LYS A 157 -32.78 -20.46 -14.18
N ASP A 158 -31.74 -21.28 -14.22
CA ASP A 158 -31.84 -22.73 -14.14
C ASP A 158 -32.19 -23.18 -12.70
N LEU A 159 -31.62 -22.53 -11.66
CA LEU A 159 -32.00 -22.72 -10.25
C LEU A 159 -33.46 -22.30 -9.94
N ALA A 160 -33.98 -21.28 -10.63
CA ALA A 160 -35.38 -20.89 -10.50
C ALA A 160 -36.34 -21.88 -11.19
N HIS A 161 -35.85 -22.68 -12.14
CA HIS A 161 -36.62 -23.72 -12.81
C HIS A 161 -36.53 -25.07 -12.08
N GLU A 162 -35.38 -25.39 -11.47
CA GLU A 162 -35.16 -26.64 -10.74
C GLU A 162 -35.74 -26.65 -9.31
N ALA A 163 -35.96 -25.50 -8.67
CA ALA A 163 -36.59 -25.43 -7.34
C ALA A 163 -38.08 -25.86 -7.32
N GLY A 164 -38.70 -26.08 -8.50
CA GLY A 164 -40.08 -26.58 -8.62
C GLY A 164 -40.22 -28.10 -8.72
N THR A 165 -39.15 -28.85 -8.97
CA THR A 165 -39.25 -30.28 -9.27
C THR A 165 -38.00 -31.05 -8.88
N ASN A 166 -38.17 -31.92 -7.89
CA ASN A 166 -37.35 -33.10 -7.55
C ASN A 166 -36.18 -32.93 -6.57
N GLY A 167 -36.43 -33.45 -5.38
CA GLY A 167 -35.38 -33.94 -4.49
C GLY A 167 -34.78 -35.27 -4.94
N LYS A 168 -33.67 -35.59 -4.27
CA LYS A 168 -32.85 -36.81 -4.32
C LYS A 168 -31.99 -36.95 -5.58
N ASN A 169 -30.69 -36.70 -5.42
CA ASN A 169 -29.67 -37.76 -5.46
C ASN A 169 -28.31 -37.23 -5.01
N GLY A 170 -27.59 -38.05 -4.25
CA GLY A 170 -26.27 -37.73 -3.73
C GLY A 170 -25.20 -37.67 -4.81
N HIS A 171 -24.30 -36.71 -4.66
CA HIS A 171 -22.98 -36.73 -5.26
C HIS A 171 -21.95 -36.36 -4.20
N THR A 172 -21.09 -37.32 -3.89
CA THR A 172 -19.88 -37.17 -3.09
C THR A 172 -18.93 -36.26 -3.85
N THR A 173 -18.86 -34.99 -3.44
CA THR A 173 -17.88 -34.03 -3.93
C THR A 173 -16.50 -34.38 -3.38
N SER A 174 -15.60 -34.72 -4.31
CA SER A 174 -14.15 -34.79 -4.12
C SER A 174 -13.67 -33.67 -3.20
N GLU A 175 -13.05 -34.06 -2.07
CA GLU A 175 -12.49 -33.17 -1.04
C GLU A 175 -11.73 -32.00 -1.68
N SER A 176 -12.34 -30.82 -1.65
CA SER A 176 -11.65 -29.58 -1.95
C SER A 176 -10.59 -29.36 -0.87
N ASN A 177 -9.32 -29.58 -1.23
CA ASN A 177 -8.16 -29.37 -0.36
C ASN A 177 -7.85 -27.88 -0.09
N LEU A 178 -8.82 -26.99 -0.29
CA LEU A 178 -8.72 -25.56 -0.05
C LEU A 178 -9.11 -25.27 1.40
N ASN A 179 -8.13 -24.95 2.25
CA ASN A 179 -8.37 -24.61 3.65
C ASN A 179 -8.00 -23.14 3.90
N VAL A 180 -9.00 -22.31 4.20
CA VAL A 180 -8.83 -20.93 4.64
C VAL A 180 -8.71 -20.91 6.16
N SER A 181 -7.69 -20.22 6.67
CA SER A 181 -7.50 -20.06 8.12
C SER A 181 -7.20 -18.63 8.52
N LEU A 182 -7.71 -18.25 9.68
CA LEU A 182 -7.46 -16.98 10.35
C LEU A 182 -6.48 -17.18 11.52
N GLN A 183 -5.53 -16.27 11.66
CA GLN A 183 -4.57 -16.24 12.76
C GLN A 183 -4.48 -14.81 13.29
N ALA A 184 -4.35 -14.67 14.61
CA ALA A 184 -4.07 -13.39 15.27
C ALA A 184 -2.77 -13.49 16.04
N GLY A 185 -2.01 -12.41 16.17
CA GLY A 185 -0.70 -12.52 16.80
C GLY A 185 0.03 -11.20 17.00
N LEU A 186 1.32 -11.31 17.33
CA LEU A 186 2.28 -10.20 17.39
C LEU A 186 3.36 -10.43 16.36
N TRP A 187 3.70 -9.39 15.60
CA TRP A 187 4.79 -9.41 14.65
C TRP A 187 5.78 -8.32 15.00
N THR A 188 7.06 -8.64 14.98
CA THR A 188 8.12 -7.66 15.17
C THR A 188 9.13 -7.74 14.04
N TRP A 189 9.69 -6.58 13.71
CA TRP A 189 10.87 -6.41 12.89
C TRP A 189 11.88 -5.54 13.63
N GLN A 190 13.16 -5.88 13.54
CA GLN A 190 14.24 -5.09 14.10
C GLN A 190 15.48 -5.15 13.22
N THR A 191 16.21 -4.04 13.13
CA THR A 191 17.55 -3.98 12.55
C THR A 191 18.58 -3.52 13.60
N GLY A 192 19.86 -3.84 13.39
CA GLY A 192 20.95 -3.49 14.32
C GLY A 192 21.23 -2.00 14.45
N SER A 193 20.53 -1.15 13.71
CA SER A 193 20.71 0.30 13.64
C SER A 193 19.35 0.98 13.67
N ASN A 194 18.92 1.43 14.85
CA ASN A 194 17.74 2.26 15.11
C ASN A 194 16.59 2.14 14.10
N GLY A 195 15.65 1.26 14.40
CA GLY A 195 14.45 1.01 13.60
C GLY A 195 13.85 -0.33 13.99
N GLY A 196 12.60 -0.30 14.43
CA GLY A 196 11.89 -1.49 14.86
C GLY A 196 10.39 -1.28 14.73
N ILE A 197 9.69 -2.37 14.46
CA ILE A 197 8.23 -2.42 14.47
C ILE A 197 7.84 -3.55 15.42
N LEU A 198 6.84 -3.31 16.24
CA LEU A 198 6.16 -4.30 17.06
C LEU A 198 4.66 -4.06 16.92
N SER A 199 3.98 -4.96 16.20
CA SER A 199 2.58 -4.78 15.89
C SER A 199 1.70 -6.01 16.05
N PRO A 200 0.53 -5.88 16.72
CA PRO A 200 -0.47 -6.91 16.69
C PRO A 200 -0.99 -7.06 15.27
N TYR A 201 -1.24 -8.30 14.86
CA TYR A 201 -1.64 -8.60 13.50
C TYR A 201 -2.83 -9.54 13.44
N LEU A 202 -3.57 -9.40 12.34
CA LEU A 202 -4.47 -10.41 11.83
C LEU A 202 -3.90 -10.96 10.53
N ALA A 203 -4.09 -12.27 10.34
CA ALA A 203 -3.65 -12.97 9.16
C ALA A 203 -4.76 -13.81 8.59
N SER A 204 -4.82 -13.84 7.27
CA SER A 204 -5.59 -14.82 6.53
C SER A 204 -4.62 -15.65 5.70
N SER A 205 -4.84 -16.95 5.65
CA SER A 205 -4.05 -17.83 4.81
C SER A 205 -4.89 -18.83 4.06
N ILE A 206 -4.52 -19.04 2.80
CA ILE A 206 -5.08 -20.08 1.92
C ILE A 206 -4.05 -21.20 1.88
N THR A 207 -4.46 -22.42 2.19
CA THR A 207 -3.60 -23.61 2.19
C THR A 207 -4.03 -24.56 1.07
N ILE A 208 -3.05 -24.99 0.28
CA ILE A 208 -3.18 -26.00 -0.77
C ILE A 208 -2.12 -27.06 -0.52
N ARG A 209 -2.54 -28.23 -0.02
CA ARG A 209 -1.63 -29.30 0.44
C ARG A 209 -0.64 -28.76 1.50
N ASN A 210 0.66 -28.85 1.22
CA ASN A 210 1.73 -28.41 2.12
C ASN A 210 2.16 -26.96 1.90
N ALA A 211 1.63 -26.30 0.86
CA ALA A 211 1.92 -24.90 0.57
C ALA A 211 0.78 -24.03 1.09
N SER A 212 1.11 -22.87 1.62
CA SER A 212 0.11 -21.90 2.04
C SER A 212 0.57 -20.48 1.76
N PHE A 213 -0.36 -19.66 1.30
CA PHE A 213 -0.16 -18.23 1.05
C PHE A 213 -0.84 -17.46 2.16
N HIS A 214 -0.15 -16.49 2.74
CA HIS A 214 -0.68 -15.69 3.85
C HIS A 214 -0.49 -14.20 3.62
N ILE A 215 -1.56 -13.47 3.93
CA ILE A 215 -1.56 -12.03 4.10
C ILE A 215 -1.63 -11.75 5.60
N ARG A 216 -0.75 -10.88 6.09
CA ARG A 216 -0.68 -10.45 7.49
C ARG A 216 -0.69 -8.93 7.51
N GLY A 217 -1.46 -8.33 8.39
CA GLY A 217 -1.51 -6.88 8.55
C GLY A 217 -1.78 -6.51 9.99
N GLY A 218 -1.18 -5.42 10.43
CA GLY A 218 -1.24 -4.99 11.81
C GLY A 218 -1.06 -3.49 11.97
N VAL A 219 -1.66 -2.96 13.03
CA VAL A 219 -1.48 -1.58 13.48
C VAL A 219 -1.34 -1.57 15.00
N THR A 220 -0.27 -0.94 15.50
CA THR A 220 -0.06 -0.60 16.90
C THR A 220 -0.44 0.85 17.09
N PRO A 221 -1.61 1.15 17.67
CA PRO A 221 -2.13 2.49 17.56
C PRO A 221 -1.34 3.51 18.40
N TRP A 222 -0.65 3.12 19.49
CA TRP A 222 0.10 4.03 20.37
C TRP A 222 1.14 3.23 21.18
N HIS A 223 2.44 3.49 21.00
CA HIS A 223 3.48 2.89 21.86
C HIS A 223 4.36 3.93 22.60
N ALA A 224 4.40 5.19 22.12
CA ALA A 224 5.14 6.28 22.75
C ALA A 224 4.52 7.64 22.42
N SER A 225 4.52 8.56 23.39
CA SER A 225 4.06 9.95 23.19
C SER A 225 5.24 10.89 23.00
N THR A 226 5.18 11.75 21.99
CA THR A 226 6.22 12.73 21.68
C THR A 226 5.62 14.12 21.45
N ARG A 227 6.47 15.15 21.37
CA ARG A 227 6.02 16.52 21.03
C ARG A 227 5.37 16.63 19.64
N GLN A 228 5.60 15.66 18.76
CA GLN A 228 5.06 15.59 17.39
C GLN A 228 3.78 14.73 17.30
N GLY A 229 3.29 14.21 18.42
CA GLY A 229 2.14 13.31 18.49
C GLY A 229 2.51 11.93 19.03
N ASN A 230 1.53 11.02 19.04
CA ASN A 230 1.78 9.64 19.46
C ASN A 230 2.34 8.83 18.30
N LYS A 231 3.30 7.97 18.59
CA LYS A 231 3.89 7.07 17.62
C LYS A 231 3.00 5.84 17.46
N SER A 232 2.63 5.60 16.21
CA SER A 232 1.90 4.43 15.76
C SER A 232 2.75 3.68 14.75
N GLU A 233 2.57 2.36 14.73
CA GLU A 233 3.29 1.49 13.82
C GLU A 233 2.30 0.68 13.01
N SER A 234 2.58 0.45 11.74
CA SER A 234 1.76 -0.43 10.91
C SER A 234 2.63 -1.28 10.02
N PHE A 235 2.11 -2.43 9.61
CA PHE A 235 2.76 -3.25 8.61
C PHE A 235 1.75 -4.05 7.79
N ILE A 236 2.19 -4.41 6.59
CA ILE A 236 1.55 -5.39 5.73
C ILE A 236 2.63 -6.35 5.27
N TYR A 237 2.30 -7.63 5.28
CA TYR A 237 3.18 -8.72 4.90
C TYR A 237 2.41 -9.67 3.98
N PHE A 238 3.06 -10.10 2.91
CA PHE A 238 2.60 -11.15 2.01
C PHE A 238 3.66 -12.23 1.91
N GLY A 239 3.29 -13.49 2.08
CA GLY A 239 4.25 -14.57 1.96
C GLY A 239 3.66 -15.91 1.58
N ALA A 240 4.57 -16.81 1.26
CA ALA A 240 4.32 -18.21 1.01
C ALA A 240 5.07 -19.02 2.07
N ARG A 241 4.39 -20.02 2.62
CA ARG A 241 4.97 -21.01 3.53
C ARG A 241 4.87 -22.39 2.93
N TYR A 242 5.88 -23.21 3.21
CA TYR A 242 5.89 -24.63 2.90
C TYR A 242 6.06 -25.42 4.20
N LEU A 243 5.03 -26.18 4.57
CA LEU A 243 5.05 -27.03 5.76
C LEU A 243 5.67 -28.37 5.40
N LYS A 244 6.86 -28.64 5.93
CA LYS A 244 7.54 -29.93 5.76
C LYS A 244 6.91 -31.00 6.66
N SER A 245 6.43 -30.60 7.82
CA SER A 245 5.64 -31.41 8.77
C SER A 245 4.63 -30.51 9.49
N ASP A 246 3.74 -31.12 10.27
CA ASP A 246 2.74 -30.39 11.06
C ASP A 246 3.34 -29.36 12.03
N ASN A 247 4.59 -29.59 12.45
CA ASN A 247 5.30 -28.77 13.44
C ASN A 247 6.37 -27.85 12.84
N PHE A 248 6.77 -28.06 11.58
CA PHE A 248 7.91 -27.35 11.00
C PHE A 248 7.73 -27.03 9.52
N GLY A 249 8.11 -25.81 9.15
CA GLY A 249 8.09 -25.36 7.76
C GLY A 249 9.08 -24.23 7.48
N PHE A 250 9.02 -23.75 6.24
CA PHE A 250 9.80 -22.62 5.75
C PHE A 250 8.84 -21.53 5.29
N THR A 251 9.28 -20.27 5.40
CA THR A 251 8.51 -19.12 4.94
C THR A 251 9.38 -18.17 4.13
N LEU A 252 8.80 -17.60 3.09
CA LEU A 252 9.38 -16.53 2.30
C LEU A 252 8.30 -15.48 2.06
N GLY A 253 8.63 -14.20 2.18
CA GLY A 253 7.67 -13.14 1.95
C GLY A 253 8.28 -11.78 1.74
N VAL A 254 7.42 -10.86 1.34
CA VAL A 254 7.69 -9.42 1.23
C VAL A 254 6.86 -8.71 2.29
N TYR A 255 7.42 -7.65 2.84
CA TYR A 255 6.71 -6.84 3.80
C TYR A 255 7.00 -5.36 3.60
N ARG A 256 6.07 -4.55 4.07
CA ARG A 256 6.22 -3.13 4.19
C ARG A 256 5.72 -2.71 5.56
N GLY A 257 6.47 -1.85 6.22
CA GLY A 257 6.18 -1.34 7.54
C GLY A 257 6.41 0.17 7.62
N TRP A 258 5.69 0.80 8.53
CA TRP A 258 5.70 2.24 8.74
C TRP A 258 5.65 2.53 10.23
N GLU A 259 6.40 3.54 10.66
CA GLU A 259 6.16 4.25 11.91
C GLU A 259 5.70 5.66 11.53
N PHE A 260 4.65 6.16 12.18
CA PHE A 260 4.05 7.45 11.87
C PHE A 260 3.51 8.12 13.14
N PHE A 261 3.37 9.45 13.08
CA PHE A 261 2.77 10.23 14.13
C PHE A 261 1.26 10.33 13.92
N THR A 262 0.46 9.93 14.90
CA THR A 262 -1.02 9.93 14.80
C THR A 262 -1.63 11.32 14.66
N THR A 263 -0.87 12.37 14.99
CA THR A 263 -1.37 13.75 15.02
C THR A 263 -1.09 14.48 13.72
N THR A 264 0.05 14.23 13.08
CA THR A 264 0.45 14.90 11.82
C THR A 264 0.33 14.00 10.59
N ASP A 265 0.07 12.70 10.78
CA ASP A 265 0.16 11.66 9.74
C ASP A 265 1.52 11.58 9.04
N ASP A 266 2.55 12.25 9.58
CA ASP A 266 3.92 12.15 9.10
C ASP A 266 4.52 10.80 9.45
N TRP A 267 5.22 10.21 8.49
CA TRP A 267 5.96 8.97 8.69
C TRP A 267 7.34 9.28 9.27
N LEU A 268 7.71 8.60 10.35
CA LEU A 268 9.04 8.69 10.95
C LEU A 268 10.04 7.79 10.22
N PHE A 269 9.63 6.56 9.91
CA PHE A 269 10.37 5.70 8.99
C PHE A 269 9.45 4.77 8.20
N LYS A 270 9.98 4.28 7.09
CA LYS A 270 9.39 3.28 6.21
C LYS A 270 10.40 2.17 5.99
N THR A 271 9.95 0.93 6.09
CA THR A 271 10.76 -0.25 5.78
C THR A 271 10.04 -1.07 4.72
N THR A 272 10.77 -1.47 3.68
CA THR A 272 10.27 -2.43 2.68
C THR A 272 11.33 -3.50 2.51
N GLY A 273 10.96 -4.76 2.67
CA GLY A 273 11.94 -5.83 2.65
C GLY A 273 11.40 -7.18 2.23
N ILE A 274 12.35 -8.09 2.07
CA ILE A 274 12.11 -9.51 1.91
C ILE A 274 12.48 -10.21 3.22
N SER A 275 11.73 -11.26 3.55
CA SER A 275 11.95 -12.11 4.72
C SER A 275 12.04 -13.57 4.30
N ALA A 276 13.01 -14.30 4.85
CA ALA A 276 13.12 -15.75 4.70
C ALA A 276 13.37 -16.38 6.08
N GLY A 277 12.60 -17.40 6.43
CA GLY A 277 12.61 -17.94 7.78
C GLY A 277 12.01 -19.33 7.90
N VAL A 278 11.78 -19.71 9.15
CA VAL A 278 11.16 -20.99 9.51
C VAL A 278 9.83 -20.76 10.20
N VAL A 279 8.95 -21.75 10.06
CA VAL A 279 7.67 -21.83 10.77
C VAL A 279 7.80 -22.95 11.79
N ILE A 280 7.52 -22.66 13.05
CA ILE A 280 7.49 -23.65 14.13
C ILE A 280 6.09 -23.65 14.72
N ASN A 281 5.34 -24.72 14.48
CA ASN A 281 3.97 -24.86 14.96
C ASN A 281 3.95 -25.78 16.19
N LYS A 282 3.35 -25.30 17.28
CA LYS A 282 3.14 -26.04 18.54
C LYS A 282 1.66 -25.98 18.90
N GLY A 283 0.83 -26.61 18.07
CA GLY A 283 -0.61 -26.74 18.27
C GLY A 283 -1.37 -25.42 18.04
N ILE A 284 -1.59 -24.65 19.11
CA ILE A 284 -2.33 -23.38 19.05
C ILE A 284 -1.39 -22.22 18.70
N ILE A 285 -0.10 -22.34 19.07
CA ILE A 285 0.92 -21.29 18.92
C ILE A 285 1.79 -21.59 17.69
N GLU A 286 1.98 -20.59 16.85
CA GLU A 286 2.89 -20.61 15.71
C GLU A 286 3.99 -19.55 15.90
N LEU A 287 5.25 -19.94 15.76
CA LEU A 287 6.40 -19.04 15.78
C LEU A 287 6.99 -18.93 14.37
N ASN A 288 7.33 -17.71 13.96
CA ASN A 288 7.83 -17.39 12.64
C ASN A 288 9.08 -16.48 12.72
N PRO A 289 10.23 -16.99 13.20
CA PRO A 289 11.48 -16.25 13.11
C PRO A 289 11.99 -16.22 11.66
N ALA A 290 12.43 -15.05 11.20
CA ALA A 290 12.97 -14.89 9.85
C ALA A 290 14.11 -13.87 9.81
N LEU A 291 15.06 -14.09 8.90
CA LEU A 291 16.04 -13.11 8.50
C LEU A 291 15.43 -12.21 7.42
N THR A 292 15.79 -10.93 7.47
CA THR A 292 15.27 -9.93 6.52
C THR A 292 16.39 -9.15 5.87
N PHE A 293 16.13 -8.75 4.63
CA PHE A 293 16.91 -7.75 3.92
C PHE A 293 15.96 -6.67 3.44
N ALA A 294 16.11 -5.47 3.99
CA ALA A 294 15.12 -4.42 3.88
C ALA A 294 15.75 -3.05 3.64
N ASN A 295 15.07 -2.26 2.82
CA ASN A 295 15.37 -0.87 2.64
C ASN A 295 14.64 -0.07 3.74
N LEU A 296 15.42 0.59 4.59
CA LEU A 296 14.93 1.51 5.60
C LEU A 296 15.13 2.94 5.12
N SER A 297 14.06 3.73 5.10
CA SER A 297 14.05 5.16 4.81
C SER A 297 13.44 5.89 5.99
N SER A 298 14.08 6.97 6.46
CA SER A 298 13.56 7.82 7.53
C SER A 298 13.59 9.28 7.08
N LEU A 299 12.90 10.16 7.80
CA LEU A 299 13.08 11.60 7.65
C LEU A 299 14.51 12.04 8.04
N ASP A 300 15.13 11.34 8.99
CA ASP A 300 16.43 11.71 9.55
C ASP A 300 17.63 11.03 8.86
N TYR A 301 17.39 10.01 8.03
CA TYR A 301 18.45 9.22 7.39
C TYR A 301 18.08 8.79 5.97
N GLU A 302 19.08 8.84 5.08
CA GLU A 302 18.97 8.31 3.72
C GLU A 302 18.57 6.84 3.66
N SER A 303 17.84 6.49 2.60
CA SER A 303 17.44 5.13 2.26
C SER A 303 18.65 4.19 2.19
N LYS A 304 18.69 3.19 3.07
CA LYS A 304 19.77 2.18 3.09
C LYS A 304 19.20 0.78 3.23
N TRP A 305 19.76 -0.14 2.45
CA TRP A 305 19.50 -1.57 2.58
C TRP A 305 20.24 -2.14 3.79
N ARG A 306 19.55 -2.90 4.62
CA ARG A 306 20.07 -3.44 5.87
C ARG A 306 19.56 -4.85 6.10
N PHE A 307 20.37 -5.63 6.82
CA PHE A 307 19.92 -6.87 7.40
C PHE A 307 19.15 -6.59 8.69
N GLY A 308 18.13 -7.41 8.93
CA GLY A 308 17.34 -7.38 10.15
C GLY A 308 16.75 -8.74 10.45
N VAL A 309 15.99 -8.80 11.53
CA VAL A 309 15.29 -10.00 11.97
C VAL A 309 13.82 -9.69 12.17
N THR A 310 12.96 -10.68 11.93
CA THR A 310 11.55 -10.61 12.34
C THR A 310 11.21 -11.79 13.21
N LEU A 311 10.25 -11.59 14.11
CA LEU A 311 9.60 -12.66 14.84
C LEU A 311 8.09 -12.46 14.77
N GLY A 312 7.39 -13.42 14.18
CA GLY A 312 5.93 -13.53 14.31
C GLY A 312 5.55 -14.56 15.36
N VAL A 313 4.63 -14.22 16.25
CA VAL A 313 3.98 -15.14 17.19
C VAL A 313 2.48 -15.11 16.90
N GLY A 314 1.92 -16.22 16.43
CA GLY A 314 0.53 -16.32 16.01
C GLY A 314 -0.25 -17.36 16.80
N LEU A 315 -1.54 -17.10 16.97
CA LEU A 315 -2.54 -18.00 17.53
C LEU A 315 -3.53 -18.39 16.43
N ASN A 316 -3.65 -19.70 16.17
CA ASN A 316 -4.55 -20.22 15.15
C ASN A 316 -6.01 -20.20 15.65
N ILE A 317 -6.84 -19.31 15.10
CA ILE A 317 -8.21 -19.06 15.59
C ILE A 317 -9.12 -20.28 15.39
N LYS A 318 -8.87 -21.08 14.33
CA LYS A 318 -9.63 -22.31 14.04
C LYS A 318 -9.62 -23.33 15.20
N ASN A 319 -8.53 -23.38 15.98
CA ASN A 319 -8.39 -24.31 17.11
C ASN A 319 -8.97 -23.77 18.44
N ILE A 320 -9.39 -22.50 18.46
CA ILE A 320 -9.97 -21.85 19.65
C ILE A 320 -11.49 -22.01 19.68
N LEU A 321 -12.14 -22.04 18.50
CA LEU A 321 -13.60 -22.16 18.36
C LEU A 321 -14.09 -23.61 18.26
N SER A 322 -13.19 -24.60 18.26
CA SER A 322 -13.52 -26.03 18.17
C SER A 322 -13.49 -26.76 19.52
N LYS A 323 -13.60 -26.03 20.62
CA LYS A 323 -13.76 -26.54 22.00
C LYS A 323 -14.97 -25.88 22.62
#